data_AF-A0A974CG20-F1
#
_entry.id   AF-A0A974CG20-F1
#
_cell.length_a   1.000
_cell.length_b   1.000
_cell.length_c   1.000
_cell.angle_alpha   90.00
_cell.angle_beta   90.00
_cell.angle_gamma   90.00
#
_symmetry.space_group_name_H-M   'P 1'
#
loop_
_entity.id
_entity.type
_entity.pdbx_description
1 polymer ?
#
loop_
_entity_poly.entity_id
_entity_poly.type
_entity_poly.pdbx_seq_one_letter_code
_entity_poly.pdbx_strand_id
1 'polypeptide(L)'
;MPNPIHEELSVIDPQWENLDPKPDIHALYKELNVKFFRGKLPEPDLKWSNRISEPRRRINKLTGANIMAYPDFKDEYDLLKCHWWECNGPCGELVTRIMNRPPATQKEMWRRIYQNFRI
;
A
#
# COMPACT_ATOMS: atom_id res chain seq x y z
N MET A 1 -7.12 29.68 11.15
CA MET A 1 -8.14 29.23 10.18
C MET A 1 -7.40 28.82 8.91
N PRO A 2 -7.62 27.63 8.35
CA PRO A 2 -6.94 27.21 7.14
C PRO A 2 -7.35 28.10 5.96
N ASN A 3 -6.43 28.29 5.02
CA ASN A 3 -6.64 29.08 3.81
C ASN A 3 -7.61 28.32 2.86
N PRO A 4 -8.73 28.92 2.43
CA PRO A 4 -9.77 28.25 1.63
C PRO A 4 -9.27 27.66 0.29
N ILE A 5 -8.15 28.16 -0.24
CA ILE A 5 -7.55 27.63 -1.48
C ILE A 5 -6.91 26.25 -1.28
N HIS A 6 -6.44 25.94 -0.06
CA HIS A 6 -5.82 24.64 0.24
C HIS A 6 -6.83 23.50 0.36
N GLU A 7 -8.10 23.81 0.65
CA GLU A 7 -9.16 22.81 0.82
C GLU A 7 -9.70 22.35 -0.53
N GLU A 8 -9.81 23.26 -1.51
CA GLU A 8 -10.20 22.94 -2.90
C GLU A 8 -9.19 22.07 -3.68
N LEU A 9 -7.95 21.99 -3.19
CA LEU A 9 -6.86 21.19 -3.77
C LEU A 9 -6.35 20.09 -2.82
N SER A 10 -6.97 19.92 -1.66
CA SER A 10 -6.57 18.90 -0.70
C SER A 10 -6.91 17.52 -1.26
N VAL A 11 -5.88 16.68 -1.42
CA VAL A 11 -6.02 15.26 -1.82
C VAL A 11 -6.54 14.39 -0.66
N ILE A 12 -6.61 14.96 0.54
CA ILE A 12 -7.04 14.28 1.76
C ILE A 12 -8.35 14.93 2.19
N ASP A 13 -9.45 14.19 2.06
CA ASP A 13 -10.79 14.59 2.52
C ASP A 13 -11.32 13.48 3.46
N PRO A 14 -11.90 13.82 4.63
CA PRO A 14 -12.49 12.84 5.57
C PRO A 14 -13.47 11.83 4.93
N GLN A 15 -14.07 12.16 3.79
CA GLN A 15 -14.91 11.24 3.03
C GLN A 15 -14.15 10.06 2.41
N TRP A 16 -12.81 10.13 2.29
CA TRP A 16 -11.96 9.08 1.72
C TRP A 16 -11.90 7.82 2.60
N GLU A 17 -12.16 7.95 3.90
CA GLU A 17 -12.27 6.81 4.83
C GLU A 17 -13.53 5.96 4.58
N ASN A 18 -14.52 6.52 3.88
CA ASN A 18 -15.80 5.87 3.56
C ASN A 18 -15.91 5.43 2.09
N LEU A 19 -14.80 5.43 1.35
CA LEU A 19 -14.82 5.08 -0.07
C LEU A 19 -15.13 3.58 -0.30
N ASP A 20 -15.84 3.35 -1.41
CA ASP A 20 -16.15 2.04 -1.94
C ASP A 20 -14.88 1.18 -2.00
N PRO A 21 -14.85 -0.03 -1.39
CA PRO A 21 -13.67 -0.91 -1.39
C PRO A 21 -13.23 -1.33 -2.80
N LYS A 22 -14.03 -1.06 -3.84
CA LYS A 22 -13.69 -1.35 -5.23
C LYS A 22 -14.11 -0.22 -6.17
N PRO A 23 -13.39 0.91 -6.17
CA PRO A 23 -13.73 2.01 -7.06
C PRO A 23 -13.46 1.62 -8.53
N ASP A 24 -14.28 2.16 -9.43
CA ASP A 24 -14.08 2.01 -10.87
C ASP A 24 -12.89 2.86 -11.35
N ILE A 25 -11.76 2.20 -11.56
CA ILE A 25 -10.51 2.84 -11.99
C ILE A 25 -10.60 3.49 -13.36
N HIS A 26 -11.46 2.99 -14.25
CA HIS A 26 -11.59 3.56 -15.59
C HIS A 26 -12.40 4.86 -15.54
N ALA A 27 -13.46 4.89 -14.73
CA ALA A 27 -14.22 6.09 -14.47
C ALA A 27 -13.34 7.19 -13.85
N LEU A 28 -12.58 6.84 -12.81
CA LEU A 28 -11.63 7.75 -12.16
C LEU A 28 -10.57 8.26 -13.13
N TYR A 29 -9.97 7.39 -13.93
CA TYR A 29 -8.99 7.80 -14.92
C TYR A 29 -9.55 8.83 -15.90
N LYS A 30 -10.76 8.60 -16.43
CA LYS A 30 -11.41 9.50 -17.38
C LYS A 30 -11.68 10.88 -16.74
N GLU A 31 -12.20 10.90 -15.52
CA GLU A 31 -12.47 12.15 -14.79
C GLU A 31 -11.19 12.95 -14.55
N LEU A 32 -10.15 12.28 -14.02
CA LEU A 32 -8.86 12.92 -13.72
C LEU A 32 -8.14 13.38 -14.99
N ASN A 33 -8.22 12.62 -16.08
CA ASN A 33 -7.64 12.99 -17.37
C ASN A 33 -8.25 14.31 -17.88
N VAL A 34 -9.57 14.46 -17.79
CA VAL A 34 -10.24 15.72 -18.16
C VAL A 34 -9.85 16.85 -17.21
N LYS A 35 -9.93 16.62 -15.89
CA LYS A 35 -9.74 17.64 -14.86
C LYS A 35 -8.32 18.19 -14.80
N PHE A 36 -7.31 17.32 -14.85
CA PHE A 36 -5.91 17.69 -14.62
C PHE A 36 -5.07 17.68 -15.89
N PHE A 37 -5.39 16.81 -16.85
CA PHE A 37 -4.56 16.59 -18.05
C PHE A 37 -5.24 17.08 -19.33
N ARG A 38 -6.37 17.79 -19.22
CA ARG A 38 -7.13 18.36 -20.34
C ARG A 38 -7.47 17.33 -21.42
N GLY A 39 -7.68 16.08 -21.03
CA GLY A 39 -8.01 14.96 -21.91
C GLY A 39 -6.87 14.54 -22.86
N LYS A 40 -5.62 14.95 -22.60
CA LYS A 40 -4.49 14.67 -23.51
C LYS A 40 -3.82 13.32 -23.28
N LEU A 41 -4.07 12.65 -22.15
CA LEU A 41 -3.49 11.34 -21.92
C LEU A 41 -4.21 10.28 -22.77
N PRO A 42 -3.48 9.40 -23.47
CA PRO A 42 -4.08 8.28 -24.22
C PRO A 42 -4.75 7.29 -23.26
N GLU A 43 -5.71 6.50 -23.74
CA GLU A 43 -6.29 5.44 -22.91
C GLU A 43 -5.25 4.36 -22.57
N PRO A 44 -4.94 4.14 -21.28
CA PRO A 44 -4.00 3.11 -20.86
C PRO A 44 -4.72 1.76 -20.71
N ASP A 45 -3.96 0.66 -20.83
CA ASP A 45 -4.40 -0.66 -20.36
C ASP A 45 -4.39 -0.67 -18.82
N LEU A 46 -5.43 -0.08 -18.23
CA LEU A 46 -5.56 0.13 -16.80
C LEU A 46 -6.06 -1.15 -16.12
N LYS A 47 -5.25 -1.74 -15.25
CA LYS A 47 -5.60 -2.96 -14.52
C LYS A 47 -5.26 -2.81 -13.05
N TRP A 48 -6.17 -3.24 -12.19
CA TRP A 48 -5.86 -3.46 -10.78
C TRP A 48 -4.79 -4.55 -10.67
N SER A 49 -3.75 -4.30 -9.87
CA SER A 49 -2.71 -5.27 -9.56
C SER A 49 -2.57 -5.41 -8.06
N ASN A 50 -2.71 -6.65 -7.57
CA ASN A 50 -2.40 -7.00 -6.18
C ASN A 50 -0.89 -7.04 -5.91
N ARG A 51 -0.06 -6.76 -6.91
CA ARG A 51 1.41 -6.84 -6.87
C ARG A 51 2.02 -5.56 -7.43
N ILE A 52 2.01 -4.50 -6.63
CA ILE A 52 2.64 -3.21 -6.98
C ILE A 52 4.17 -3.21 -6.82
N SER A 53 4.74 -4.24 -6.21
CA SER A 53 6.15 -4.26 -5.79
C SER A 53 7.14 -4.18 -6.93
N GLU A 54 6.92 -4.92 -8.02
CA GLU A 54 7.86 -4.97 -9.16
C GLU A 54 7.79 -3.72 -10.05
N PRO A 55 6.61 -3.26 -10.51
CA PRO A 55 6.52 -2.00 -11.26
C PRO A 55 7.08 -0.80 -10.50
N ARG A 56 6.77 -0.69 -9.20
CA ARG A 56 7.28 0.37 -8.32
C ARG A 56 8.80 0.37 -8.22
N ARG A 57 9.42 -0.80 -7.99
CA ARG A 57 10.89 -0.93 -7.93
C ARG A 57 11.55 -0.47 -9.22
N ARG A 58 11.00 -0.87 -10.37
CA ARG A 58 11.51 -0.49 -11.68
C ARG A 58 11.43 1.03 -11.90
N ILE A 59 10.31 1.66 -11.57
CA ILE A 59 10.13 3.11 -11.73
C ILE A 59 11.10 3.89 -10.84
N ASN A 60 11.18 3.54 -9.54
CA ASN A 60 12.10 4.20 -8.61
C ASN A 60 13.56 4.09 -9.08
N LYS A 61 13.95 2.92 -9.61
CA LYS A 61 15.30 2.69 -10.16
C LYS A 61 15.57 3.52 -11.42
N LEU A 62 14.61 3.66 -12.33
CA LEU A 62 14.80 4.34 -13.61
C LEU A 62 14.69 5.88 -13.49
N THR A 63 13.89 6.37 -12.56
CA THR A 63 13.53 7.79 -12.47
C THR A 63 14.14 8.49 -11.26
N GLY A 64 14.71 7.75 -10.31
CA GLY A 64 15.14 8.28 -9.02
C GLY A 64 13.99 8.66 -8.09
N ALA A 65 12.73 8.39 -8.47
CA ALA A 65 11.56 8.65 -7.63
C ALA A 65 11.57 7.75 -6.37
N ASN A 66 10.91 8.22 -5.31
CA ASN A 66 10.67 7.45 -4.09
C ASN A 66 9.18 7.11 -3.94
N ILE A 67 8.62 6.39 -4.91
CA ILE A 67 7.24 5.92 -4.80
C ILE A 67 7.21 4.87 -3.69
N MET A 68 6.62 5.21 -2.55
CA MET A 68 6.35 4.28 -1.45
C MET A 68 5.08 3.49 -1.76
N ALA A 69 5.06 2.20 -1.43
CA ALA A 69 3.87 1.39 -1.68
C ALA A 69 2.70 1.80 -0.76
N TYR A 70 3.02 2.26 0.45
CA TYR A 70 2.08 2.68 1.48
C TYR A 70 2.76 3.71 2.40
N PRO A 71 2.86 4.99 2.00
CA PRO A 71 3.41 6.02 2.88
C PRO A 71 2.43 6.43 3.99
N ASP A 72 1.13 6.43 3.69
CA ASP A 72 0.13 7.12 4.52
C ASP A 72 -0.53 6.21 5.57
N PHE A 73 -0.26 4.91 5.50
CA PHE A 73 -0.83 3.90 6.41
C PHE A 73 0.23 3.01 7.04
N LYS A 74 1.48 3.48 7.13
CA LYS A 74 2.60 2.65 7.60
C LYS A 74 2.35 2.18 9.04
N ASP A 75 1.84 3.07 9.87
CA ASP A 75 1.58 2.84 11.27
C ASP A 75 0.34 1.94 11.45
N GLU A 76 -0.74 2.21 10.72
CA GLU A 76 -1.96 1.39 10.66
C GLU A 76 -1.67 -0.01 10.14
N TYR A 77 -0.86 -0.12 9.09
CA TYR A 77 -0.41 -1.41 8.53
C TYR A 77 0.42 -2.20 9.54
N ASP A 78 1.28 -1.53 10.32
CA ASP A 78 2.05 -2.19 11.39
C ASP A 78 1.13 -2.65 12.54
N LEU A 79 0.09 -1.88 12.86
CA LEU A 79 -0.95 -2.27 13.83
C LEU A 79 -1.74 -3.52 13.40
N LEU A 80 -1.89 -3.78 12.09
CA LEU A 80 -2.57 -4.97 11.57
C LEU A 80 -1.72 -6.25 11.66
N LYS A 81 -0.42 -6.16 11.95
CA LYS A 81 0.46 -7.33 12.02
C LYS A 81 0.29 -8.10 13.33
N CYS A 82 -0.68 -9.01 13.35
CA CYS A 82 -1.01 -9.82 14.52
C CYS A 82 -0.22 -11.12 14.64
N HIS A 83 0.56 -11.52 13.64
CA HIS A 83 1.32 -12.78 13.63
C HIS A 83 2.83 -12.57 13.65
N TRP A 84 3.48 -13.21 14.61
CA TRP A 84 4.90 -13.03 14.90
C TRP A 84 5.64 -14.34 14.68
N TRP A 85 6.74 -14.27 13.94
CA TRP A 85 7.61 -15.40 13.59
C TRP A 85 9.05 -15.09 13.97
N GLU A 86 9.70 -16.01 14.67
CA GLU A 86 11.09 -15.90 15.09
C GLU A 86 11.94 -17.00 14.43
N CYS A 87 13.12 -16.60 13.97
CA CYS A 87 14.14 -17.50 13.42
C CYS A 87 14.74 -18.31 14.57
N ASN A 88 14.54 -19.63 14.55
CA ASN A 88 15.17 -20.56 15.50
C ASN A 88 16.66 -20.82 15.19
N GLY A 89 17.20 -20.20 14.14
CA GLY A 89 18.61 -20.25 13.81
C GLY A 89 19.42 -19.20 14.58
N PRO A 90 20.75 -19.14 14.38
CA PRO A 90 21.62 -18.14 15.02
C PRO A 90 21.28 -16.70 14.62
N CYS A 91 20.37 -16.53 13.65
CA CYS A 91 19.96 -15.23 13.13
C CYS A 91 19.00 -14.48 14.07
N GLY A 92 18.17 -15.18 14.84
CA GLY A 92 17.21 -14.57 15.77
C GLY A 92 16.26 -13.54 15.13
N GLU A 93 16.13 -13.53 13.81
CA GLU A 93 15.32 -12.56 13.09
C GLU A 93 13.85 -12.66 13.50
N LEU A 94 13.22 -11.50 13.72
CA LEU A 94 11.81 -11.37 14.05
C LEU A 94 11.04 -10.82 12.84
N VAL A 95 10.01 -11.53 12.41
CA VAL A 95 9.18 -11.15 11.27
C VAL A 95 7.71 -11.07 11.69
N THR A 96 7.10 -9.91 11.47
CA THR A 96 5.68 -9.67 11.74
C THR A 96 4.86 -9.66 10.44
N ARG A 97 3.68 -10.29 10.47
CA ARG A 97 2.77 -10.46 9.32
C ARG A 97 1.32 -10.22 9.75
N ILE A 98 0.52 -9.76 8.81
CA ILE A 98 -0.95 -9.64 8.95
C ILE A 98 -1.61 -11.02 8.83
N MET A 99 -1.08 -11.87 7.96
CA MET A 99 -1.60 -13.22 7.73
C MET A 99 -0.78 -14.25 8.51
N ASN A 100 -1.44 -15.30 8.99
CA ASN A 100 -0.80 -16.46 9.63
C ASN A 100 -0.05 -17.30 8.59
N ARG A 101 0.97 -16.72 7.96
CA ARG A 101 1.80 -17.32 6.92
C ARG A 101 3.28 -17.20 7.32
N PRO A 102 4.01 -18.31 7.44
CA PRO A 102 5.44 -18.27 7.73
C PRO A 102 6.19 -17.57 6.60
N PRO A 103 7.34 -16.92 6.88
CA PRO A 103 8.20 -16.38 5.84
C PRO A 103 8.61 -17.46 4.82
N ALA A 104 8.61 -17.12 3.53
CA ALA A 104 8.89 -18.05 2.43
C ALA A 104 10.39 -18.32 2.21
N THR A 105 11.20 -18.30 3.27
CA THR A 105 12.63 -18.63 3.18
C THR A 105 12.84 -20.13 3.20
N GLN A 106 13.79 -20.60 2.38
CA GLN A 106 14.08 -22.00 2.06
C GLN A 106 14.55 -22.86 3.26
N LYS A 107 14.71 -22.27 4.44
CA LYS A 107 15.11 -22.96 5.68
C LYS A 107 13.94 -22.89 6.67
N GLU A 108 13.29 -24.03 6.86
CA GLU A 108 12.18 -24.23 7.80
C GLU A 108 12.65 -24.13 9.26
N MET A 109 12.93 -22.92 9.73
CA MET A 109 13.30 -22.65 11.13
C MET A 109 12.54 -21.47 11.70
N TRP A 110 11.23 -21.39 11.46
CA TRP A 110 10.38 -20.34 12.02
C TRP A 110 9.48 -20.89 13.12
N ARG A 111 9.63 -20.37 14.34
CA ARG A 111 8.66 -20.62 15.41
C ARG A 111 7.64 -19.49 15.44
N ARG A 112 6.36 -19.87 15.51
CA ARG A 112 5.29 -18.92 15.80
C ARG A 112 5.34 -18.60 17.28
N ILE A 113 5.54 -17.33 17.61
CA ILE A 113 5.75 -16.87 18.99
C ILE A 113 4.50 -16.19 19.57
N TYR A 114 3.71 -15.46 18.78
CA TYR A 114 2.48 -14.81 19.25
C TYR A 114 1.39 -14.68 18.18
N GLN A 115 0.12 -14.72 18.64
CA GLN A 115 -1.08 -14.31 17.90
C GLN A 115 -1.85 -13.32 18.78
N ASN A 116 -1.88 -12.04 18.42
CA ASN A 116 -2.81 -11.11 19.05
C ASN A 116 -4.22 -11.44 18.54
N PHE A 117 -5.01 -12.15 19.35
CA PHE A 117 -6.46 -12.18 19.18
C PHE A 117 -6.97 -10.78 19.52
N ARG A 118 -7.17 -9.94 18.51
CA ARG A 118 -8.02 -8.76 18.69
C ARG A 118 -9.45 -9.27 18.86
N ILE A 119 -10.05 -8.94 20.00
CA ILE A 119 -11.50 -9.00 20.25
C ILE A 119 -12.17 -7.98 19.32
#